data_AF-A0A2S5BF83-F1
#
_entry.id   AF-A0A2S5BF83-F1
#
_cell.length_a   1.000
_cell.length_b   1.000
_cell.length_c   1.000
_cell.angle_alpha   90.00
_cell.angle_beta   90.00
_cell.angle_gamma   90.00
#
_symmetry.space_group_name_H-M   'P 1'
#
loop_
_entity.id
_entity.type
_entity.pdbx_description
1 polymer ?
#
loop_
_entity_poly.entity_id
_entity_poly.type
_entity_poly.pdbx_seq_one_letter_code
_entity_poly.pdbx_strand_id
1 'polypeptide(L)'
;MPSPRKRSPSPAVAMSNDAVRHFLAPRAVRMSYRIGRSEQGVLTFEPYKGHLLPMWRFKTPDIARDSSARIEQEFLKFEAAGDFVGCDMARKFLQMGMTRSTRYANRAGGRKYDATSGDLLPKSTDHPGRADKLESAGIFREAWERVKNREAYADLRRAWEREKKEWDKAGRPGVEEEEELKEPKAEAEDQEDRVAEQRKGGKDGAVEVEADVTTGSGQTQRVRSSTRRVKEEHDDEDEPAEVEEAQKPKRKRRKVDSKVKEED
;
A
#
# COMPACT_ATOMS: atom_id res chain seq x y z
N MET A 1 -10.79 28.65 56.74
CA MET A 1 -10.79 27.68 55.63
C MET A 1 -11.58 28.28 54.48
N PRO A 2 -10.95 28.70 53.36
CA PRO A 2 -11.71 29.20 52.21
C PRO A 2 -12.24 28.03 51.36
N SER A 3 -13.54 28.04 51.08
CA SER A 3 -14.22 27.04 50.24
C SER A 3 -13.72 27.05 48.78
N PRO A 4 -13.67 25.89 48.11
CA PRO A 4 -13.22 25.81 46.73
C PRO A 4 -14.30 26.35 45.77
N ARG A 5 -13.93 27.29 44.89
CA ARG A 5 -14.81 27.76 43.81
C ARG A 5 -14.99 26.65 42.78
N LYS A 6 -16.24 26.36 42.41
CA LYS A 6 -16.59 25.44 41.32
C LYS A 6 -16.13 26.04 39.99
N ARG A 7 -15.33 25.30 39.21
CA ARG A 7 -14.96 25.68 37.84
C ARG A 7 -16.18 25.47 36.94
N SER A 8 -16.59 26.51 36.24
CA SER A 8 -17.56 26.43 35.15
C SER A 8 -16.98 25.62 33.99
N PRO A 9 -17.79 24.82 33.27
CA PRO A 9 -17.30 24.08 32.11
C PRO A 9 -16.86 25.05 31.01
N SER A 10 -15.65 24.83 30.46
CA SER A 10 -15.17 25.57 29.29
C SER A 10 -16.12 25.36 28.11
N PRO A 11 -16.37 26.38 27.29
CA PRO A 11 -17.19 26.24 26.09
C PRO A 11 -16.51 25.27 25.12
N ALA A 12 -17.30 24.38 24.51
CA ALA A 12 -16.84 23.54 23.42
C ALA A 12 -16.37 24.43 22.27
N VAL A 13 -15.08 24.38 21.96
CA VAL A 13 -14.49 25.13 20.84
C VAL A 13 -15.04 24.52 19.55
N ALA A 14 -16.03 25.17 18.95
CA ALA A 14 -16.38 24.95 17.56
C ALA A 14 -15.19 25.44 16.72
N MET A 15 -14.38 24.52 16.22
CA MET A 15 -13.26 24.86 15.33
C MET A 15 -13.82 25.49 14.05
N SER A 16 -13.39 26.70 13.73
CA SER A 16 -13.80 27.41 12.51
C SER A 16 -13.49 26.58 11.26
N ASN A 17 -14.46 26.48 10.35
CA ASN A 17 -14.35 25.76 9.06
C ASN A 17 -13.12 26.14 8.21
N ASP A 18 -12.49 27.28 8.48
CA ASP A 18 -11.33 27.79 7.75
C ASP A 18 -10.01 27.09 8.12
N ALA A 19 -9.87 26.62 9.37
CA ALA A 19 -8.70 25.84 9.79
C ALA A 19 -8.71 24.42 9.22
N VAL A 20 -9.90 23.89 8.91
CA VAL A 20 -10.09 22.57 8.28
C VAL A 20 -9.69 22.59 6.81
N ARG A 21 -9.82 23.75 6.14
CA ARG A 21 -9.49 23.89 4.71
C ARG A 21 -8.00 23.89 4.39
N HIS A 22 -7.14 24.18 5.36
CA HIS A 22 -5.70 24.28 5.12
C HIS A 22 -5.03 22.94 4.74
N PHE A 23 -5.67 21.80 5.01
CA PHE A 23 -5.14 20.46 4.71
C PHE A 23 -5.84 19.78 3.52
N LEU A 24 -6.85 20.42 2.92
CA LEU A 24 -7.55 19.90 1.76
C LEU A 24 -6.66 20.04 0.53
N ALA A 25 -6.19 18.92 -0.01
CA ALA A 25 -5.39 18.94 -1.22
C ALA A 25 -6.19 19.57 -2.38
N PRO A 26 -5.51 20.27 -3.32
CA PRO A 26 -6.16 20.81 -4.50
C PRO A 26 -6.95 19.74 -5.25
N ARG A 27 -8.03 20.14 -5.91
CA ARG A 27 -8.92 19.21 -6.62
C ARG A 27 -8.16 18.31 -7.59
N ALA A 28 -7.25 18.87 -8.39
CA ALA A 28 -6.46 18.09 -9.34
C ALA A 28 -5.62 17.00 -8.65
N VAL A 29 -5.03 17.31 -7.49
CA VAL A 29 -4.32 16.33 -6.67
C VAL A 29 -5.28 15.25 -6.18
N ARG A 30 -6.39 15.61 -5.51
CA ARG A 30 -7.37 14.62 -5.03
C ARG A 30 -7.93 13.73 -6.15
N MET A 31 -8.10 14.29 -7.35
CA MET A 31 -8.57 13.56 -8.51
C MET A 31 -7.47 12.77 -9.21
N SER A 32 -6.17 13.03 -8.99
CA SER A 32 -5.10 12.17 -9.50
C SER A 32 -4.95 10.87 -8.70
N TYR A 33 -5.44 10.85 -7.45
CA TYR A 33 -5.43 9.68 -6.58
C TYR A 33 -6.03 8.43 -7.25
N ARG A 34 -5.41 7.28 -7.04
CA ARG A 34 -5.89 5.97 -7.51
C ARG A 34 -6.02 5.03 -6.33
N ILE A 35 -7.19 4.39 -6.21
CA ILE A 35 -7.40 3.34 -5.22
C ILE A 35 -6.62 2.09 -5.67
N GLY A 36 -5.42 1.91 -5.12
CA GLY A 36 -4.63 0.68 -5.30
C GLY A 36 -5.16 -0.49 -4.48
N ARG A 37 -4.54 -1.67 -4.66
CA ARG A 37 -4.77 -2.81 -3.75
C ARG A 37 -4.15 -2.49 -2.39
N SER A 38 -4.89 -2.82 -1.33
CA SER A 38 -4.47 -2.67 0.07
C SER A 38 -3.89 -1.27 0.42
N GLU A 39 -2.59 -1.19 0.65
CA GLU A 39 -1.82 -0.06 1.18
C GLU A 39 -0.98 0.64 0.10
N GLN A 40 -1.11 0.24 -1.17
CA GLN A 40 -0.35 0.83 -2.27
C GLN A 40 -0.62 2.34 -2.41
N GLY A 41 0.46 3.12 -2.56
CA GLY A 41 0.43 4.57 -2.75
C GLY A 41 0.27 5.42 -1.48
N VAL A 42 0.05 4.82 -0.31
CA VAL A 42 -0.18 5.56 0.94
C VAL A 42 1.03 6.40 1.34
N LEU A 43 2.23 5.88 1.12
CA LEU A 43 3.47 6.55 1.52
C LEU A 43 4.03 7.52 0.46
N THR A 44 3.37 7.66 -0.69
CA THR A 44 3.83 8.50 -1.80
C THR A 44 2.92 9.68 -2.09
N PHE A 45 1.68 9.66 -1.60
CA PHE A 45 0.67 10.63 -1.97
C PHE A 45 0.61 11.83 -1.01
N GLU A 46 1.23 12.93 -1.43
CA GLU A 46 1.23 14.20 -0.69
C GLU A 46 -0.06 15.01 -0.95
N PRO A 47 -0.48 15.90 -0.02
CA PRO A 47 0.13 16.24 1.29
C PRO A 47 -0.27 15.28 2.43
N TYR A 48 -1.14 14.31 2.17
CA TYR A 48 -1.72 13.44 3.20
C TYR A 48 -0.67 12.60 3.91
N LYS A 49 0.29 12.04 3.17
CA LYS A 49 1.41 11.32 3.77
C LYS A 49 2.22 12.22 4.70
N GLY A 50 2.64 13.42 4.26
CA GLY A 50 3.36 14.37 5.12
C GLY A 50 2.61 14.74 6.40
N HIS A 51 1.28 14.81 6.32
CA HIS A 51 0.41 15.09 7.48
C HIS A 51 0.24 13.89 8.43
N LEU A 52 -0.04 12.70 7.89
CA LEU A 52 -0.39 11.51 8.67
C LEU A 52 0.83 10.74 9.20
N LEU A 53 1.91 10.67 8.43
CA LEU A 53 3.10 9.87 8.74
C LEU A 53 3.76 10.26 10.09
N PRO A 54 3.90 11.53 10.48
CA PRO A 54 4.49 11.91 11.77
C PRO A 54 3.72 11.39 12.99
N MET A 55 2.42 11.13 12.83
CA MET A 55 1.55 10.62 13.89
C MET A 55 1.61 9.10 14.00
N TRP A 56 2.05 8.41 12.96
CA TRP A 56 2.00 6.95 12.85
C TRP A 56 3.16 6.28 13.61
N ARG A 57 2.87 5.72 14.79
CA ARG A 57 3.83 5.09 15.70
C ARG A 57 3.19 3.92 16.45
N PHE A 58 3.95 2.85 16.67
CA PHE A 58 3.45 1.62 17.31
C PHE A 58 4.55 0.89 18.11
N LYS A 59 5.45 1.65 18.77
CA LYS A 59 6.57 1.03 19.49
C LYS A 59 6.07 0.22 20.70
N THR A 60 5.15 0.80 21.47
CA THR A 60 4.49 0.22 22.65
C THR A 60 2.97 0.41 22.51
N PRO A 61 2.15 -0.32 23.29
CA PRO A 61 0.69 -0.20 23.21
C PRO A 61 0.19 1.21 23.49
N ASP A 62 0.78 1.92 24.46
CA ASP A 62 0.40 3.30 24.78
C ASP A 62 0.65 4.25 23.60
N ILE A 63 1.82 4.13 22.95
CA ILE A 63 2.14 4.90 21.75
C ILE A 63 1.17 4.55 20.61
N ALA A 64 0.81 3.28 20.46
CA ALA A 64 -0.16 2.84 19.45
C ALA A 64 -1.57 3.41 19.73
N ARG A 65 -1.97 3.52 20.99
CA ARG A 65 -3.26 4.11 21.41
C ARG A 65 -3.32 5.59 21.04
N ASP A 66 -2.28 6.35 21.38
CA ASP A 66 -2.18 7.77 21.00
C ASP A 66 -2.11 7.96 19.48
N SER A 67 -1.33 7.12 18.79
CA SER A 67 -1.16 7.18 17.35
C SER A 67 -2.46 6.90 16.59
N SER A 68 -3.13 5.80 16.93
CA SER A 68 -4.39 5.40 16.29
C SER A 68 -5.49 6.42 16.55
N ALA A 69 -5.63 6.92 17.79
CA ALA A 69 -6.61 7.94 18.13
C ALA A 69 -6.40 9.25 17.34
N ARG A 70 -5.16 9.68 17.16
CA ARG A 70 -4.85 10.88 16.35
C ARG A 70 -5.19 10.68 14.88
N ILE A 71 -4.84 9.54 14.30
CA ILE A 71 -5.16 9.25 12.90
C ILE A 71 -6.68 9.12 12.71
N GLU A 72 -7.39 8.49 13.65
CA GLU A 72 -8.85 8.43 13.67
C GLU A 72 -9.49 9.83 13.77
N GLN A 73 -8.90 10.72 14.57
CA GLN A 73 -9.35 12.11 14.65
C GLN A 73 -9.16 12.85 13.31
N GLU A 74 -8.03 12.66 12.62
CA GLU A 74 -7.82 13.22 11.29
C GLU A 74 -8.80 12.65 10.26
N PHE A 75 -9.09 11.35 10.32
CA PHE A 75 -10.14 10.74 9.51
C PHE A 75 -11.48 11.49 9.66
N LEU A 76 -11.91 11.75 10.90
CA LEU A 76 -13.17 12.46 11.16
C LEU A 76 -13.15 13.91 10.64
N LYS A 77 -11.99 14.58 10.68
CA LYS A 77 -11.83 15.91 10.09
C LYS A 77 -11.97 15.88 8.58
N PHE A 78 -11.35 14.90 7.91
CA PHE A 78 -11.49 14.71 6.47
C PHE A 78 -12.93 14.36 6.09
N GLU A 79 -13.60 13.53 6.88
CA GLU A 79 -15.01 13.17 6.69
C GLU A 79 -15.90 14.42 6.76
N ALA A 80 -15.72 15.25 7.79
CA ALA A 80 -16.43 16.51 7.96
C ALA A 80 -16.14 17.52 6.83
N ALA A 81 -14.94 17.47 6.25
CA ALA A 81 -14.55 18.30 5.11
C ALA A 81 -15.04 17.77 3.75
N GLY A 82 -15.64 16.58 3.70
CA GLY A 82 -16.03 15.92 2.46
C GLY A 82 -14.86 15.39 1.63
N ASP A 83 -13.72 15.13 2.26
CA ASP A 83 -12.50 14.67 1.60
C ASP A 83 -12.34 13.16 1.67
N PHE A 84 -12.84 12.47 0.66
CA PHE A 84 -12.66 11.03 0.54
C PHE A 84 -11.19 10.60 0.53
N VAL A 85 -10.30 11.34 -0.15
CA VAL A 85 -8.90 10.92 -0.30
C VAL A 85 -8.18 10.98 1.04
N GLY A 86 -8.41 12.05 1.81
CA GLY A 86 -7.92 12.14 3.19
C GLY A 86 -8.48 11.03 4.08
N CYS A 87 -9.76 10.71 3.96
CA CYS A 87 -10.38 9.59 4.69
C CYS A 87 -9.73 8.25 4.35
N ASP A 88 -9.57 7.93 3.06
CA ASP A 88 -8.98 6.66 2.63
C ASP A 88 -7.50 6.58 3.01
N MET A 89 -6.75 7.68 2.97
CA MET A 89 -5.37 7.74 3.47
C MET A 89 -5.30 7.43 4.96
N ALA A 90 -6.10 8.12 5.79
CA ALA A 90 -6.13 7.88 7.23
C ALA A 90 -6.53 6.42 7.55
N ARG A 91 -7.55 5.89 6.87
CA ARG A 91 -7.97 4.48 6.97
C ARG A 91 -6.82 3.54 6.62
N LYS A 92 -6.09 3.77 5.54
CA LYS A 92 -4.95 2.93 5.14
C LYS A 92 -3.78 3.05 6.11
N PHE A 93 -3.51 4.21 6.70
CA PHE A 93 -2.50 4.34 7.78
C PHE A 93 -2.86 3.52 9.03
N LEU A 94 -4.15 3.43 9.37
CA LEU A 94 -4.62 2.54 10.44
C LEU A 94 -4.41 1.06 10.06
N GLN A 95 -4.73 0.68 8.82
CA GLN A 95 -4.47 -0.66 8.29
C GLN A 95 -2.98 -1.00 8.35
N MET A 96 -2.11 -0.10 7.88
CA MET A 96 -0.66 -0.22 7.94
C MET A 96 -0.17 -0.41 9.39
N GLY A 97 -0.76 0.29 10.35
CA GLY A 97 -0.43 0.16 11.77
C GLY A 97 -0.72 -1.24 12.29
N MET A 98 -1.87 -1.80 11.93
CA MET A 98 -2.26 -3.17 12.26
C MET A 98 -1.32 -4.20 11.60
N THR A 99 -1.09 -4.08 10.29
CA THR A 99 -0.29 -5.05 9.51
C THR A 99 1.18 -5.02 9.92
N ARG A 100 1.80 -3.83 10.04
CA ARG A 100 3.18 -3.71 10.53
C ARG A 100 3.34 -4.21 11.95
N SER A 101 2.45 -3.83 12.87
CA SER A 101 2.55 -4.29 14.26
C SER A 101 2.49 -5.82 14.35
N THR A 102 1.57 -6.44 13.59
CA THR A 102 1.48 -7.91 13.46
C THR A 102 2.77 -8.51 12.90
N ARG A 103 3.36 -7.88 11.87
CA ARG A 103 4.64 -8.33 11.31
C ARG A 103 5.76 -8.31 12.35
N TYR A 104 5.87 -7.26 13.16
CA TYR A 104 6.86 -7.18 14.23
C TYR A 104 6.57 -8.17 15.37
N ALA A 105 5.30 -8.45 15.68
CA ALA A 105 4.93 -9.50 16.62
C ALA A 105 5.32 -10.90 16.15
N ASN A 106 5.26 -11.14 14.83
CA ASN A 106 5.66 -12.42 14.24
C ASN A 106 7.16 -12.51 14.01
N ARG A 107 7.89 -11.39 13.99
CA ARG A 107 9.29 -11.31 13.57
C ARG A 107 9.97 -10.14 14.29
N ALA A 108 10.84 -10.41 15.26
CA ALA A 108 11.48 -9.39 16.11
C ALA A 108 12.11 -8.22 15.33
N GLY A 109 12.72 -8.50 14.17
CA GLY A 109 13.33 -7.51 13.29
C GLY A 109 12.44 -6.99 12.15
N GLY A 110 11.20 -7.46 12.05
CA GLY A 110 10.25 -7.11 10.98
C GLY A 110 10.64 -7.60 9.56
N ARG A 111 11.76 -8.30 9.42
CA ARG A 111 12.26 -8.85 8.14
C ARG A 111 11.59 -10.19 7.84
N LYS A 112 10.94 -10.30 6.67
CA LYS A 112 10.25 -11.51 6.20
C LYS A 112 11.19 -12.52 5.56
N TYR A 113 12.21 -12.04 4.85
CA TYR A 113 13.17 -12.84 4.12
C TYR A 113 14.58 -12.68 4.69
N ASP A 114 15.39 -13.73 4.56
CA ASP A 114 16.82 -13.66 4.83
C ASP A 114 17.52 -12.76 3.80
N ALA A 115 18.46 -11.93 4.26
CA ALA A 115 19.11 -10.94 3.39
C ALA A 115 20.15 -11.57 2.44
N THR A 116 20.62 -12.78 2.73
CA THR A 116 21.65 -13.47 1.96
C THR A 116 21.05 -14.55 1.08
N SER A 117 20.19 -15.40 1.64
CA SER A 117 19.59 -16.51 0.88
C SER A 117 18.29 -16.12 0.17
N GLY A 118 17.58 -15.10 0.65
CA GLY A 118 16.25 -14.74 0.16
C GLY A 118 15.14 -15.67 0.66
N ASP A 119 15.44 -16.62 1.53
CA ASP A 119 14.46 -17.58 2.04
C ASP A 119 13.49 -16.93 3.03
N LEU A 120 12.28 -17.47 3.12
CA LEU A 120 11.29 -17.03 4.09
C LEU A 120 11.75 -17.40 5.51
N LEU A 121 11.93 -16.39 6.36
CA LEU A 121 12.28 -16.61 7.76
C LEU A 121 11.09 -17.27 8.50
N PRO A 122 11.34 -18.08 9.53
CA PRO A 122 10.26 -18.58 10.39
C PRO A 122 9.63 -17.46 11.23
N LYS A 123 8.38 -17.67 11.64
CA LYS A 123 7.72 -16.80 12.63
C LYS A 123 8.38 -17.05 14.00
N SER A 124 8.65 -15.99 14.74
CA SER A 124 9.19 -16.04 16.09
C SER A 124 8.06 -15.92 17.11
N THR A 125 8.04 -16.84 18.07
CA THR A 125 7.01 -16.93 19.12
C THR A 125 7.45 -16.34 20.46
N ASP A 126 8.76 -16.29 20.73
CA ASP A 126 9.29 -16.12 22.09
C ASP A 126 10.23 -14.91 22.25
N HIS A 127 10.21 -13.96 21.31
CA HIS A 127 11.06 -12.77 21.44
C HIS A 127 10.43 -11.70 22.35
N PRO A 128 11.28 -10.95 23.09
CA PRO A 128 10.83 -9.82 23.89
C PRO A 128 10.05 -8.78 23.06
N GLY A 129 8.95 -8.28 23.61
CA GLY A 129 8.11 -7.27 22.96
C GLY A 129 7.06 -7.81 21.99
N ARG A 130 6.98 -9.13 21.77
CA ARG A 130 5.91 -9.73 20.94
C ARG A 130 4.51 -9.37 21.45
N ALA A 131 4.27 -9.49 22.76
CA ALA A 131 2.97 -9.20 23.38
C ALA A 131 2.55 -7.74 23.10
N ASP A 132 3.44 -6.78 23.36
CA ASP A 132 3.24 -5.36 23.08
C ASP A 132 2.88 -5.09 21.61
N LYS A 133 3.52 -5.82 20.67
CA LYS A 133 3.23 -5.69 19.24
C LYS A 133 1.88 -6.27 18.85
N LEU A 134 1.47 -7.40 19.46
CA LEU A 134 0.13 -7.94 19.25
C LEU A 134 -0.95 -7.00 19.80
N GLU A 135 -0.74 -6.44 20.99
CA GLU A 135 -1.67 -5.45 21.56
C GLU A 135 -1.73 -4.18 20.70
N SER A 136 -0.58 -3.67 20.25
CA SER A 136 -0.53 -2.54 19.31
C SER A 136 -1.30 -2.84 18.02
N ALA A 137 -1.18 -4.06 17.47
CA ALA A 137 -1.94 -4.46 16.28
C ALA A 137 -3.46 -4.49 16.55
N GLY A 138 -3.88 -4.97 17.72
CA GLY A 138 -5.27 -4.95 18.15
C GLY A 138 -5.85 -3.53 18.24
N ILE A 139 -5.11 -2.60 18.85
CA ILE A 139 -5.50 -1.19 18.97
C ILE A 139 -5.74 -0.56 17.58
N PHE A 140 -4.81 -0.78 16.63
CA PHE A 140 -4.99 -0.28 15.26
C PHE A 140 -6.15 -0.96 14.53
N ARG A 141 -6.37 -2.26 14.74
CA ARG A 141 -7.50 -2.99 14.15
C ARG A 141 -8.83 -2.40 14.59
N GLU A 142 -9.01 -2.15 15.89
CA GLU A 142 -10.25 -1.57 16.41
C GLU A 142 -10.54 -0.19 15.81
N ALA A 143 -9.53 0.69 15.74
CA ALA A 143 -9.67 1.99 15.11
C ALA A 143 -9.99 1.88 13.61
N TRP A 144 -9.32 0.97 12.90
CA TRP A 144 -9.56 0.70 11.49
C TRP A 144 -10.99 0.21 11.23
N GLU A 145 -11.50 -0.70 12.04
CA GLU A 145 -12.87 -1.21 11.95
C GLU A 145 -13.89 -0.10 12.18
N ARG A 146 -13.66 0.76 13.19
CA ARG A 146 -14.52 1.92 13.47
C ARG A 146 -14.65 2.83 12.27
N VAL A 147 -13.54 3.22 11.63
CA VAL A 147 -13.59 4.14 10.48
C VAL A 147 -14.10 3.47 9.20
N LYS A 148 -13.77 2.19 8.99
CA LYS A 148 -14.18 1.43 7.79
C LYS A 148 -15.69 1.22 7.74
N ASN A 149 -16.33 1.03 8.89
CA ASN A 149 -17.76 0.73 8.99
C ASN A 149 -18.64 1.98 9.03
N ARG A 150 -18.10 3.18 8.82
CA ARG A 150 -18.89 4.41 8.78
C ARG A 150 -19.64 4.52 7.45
N GLU A 151 -20.94 4.81 7.54
CA GLU A 151 -21.78 5.01 6.35
C GLU A 151 -21.33 6.22 5.53
N ALA A 152 -20.97 7.32 6.21
CA ALA A 152 -20.48 8.55 5.57
C ALA A 152 -19.24 8.30 4.71
N TYR A 153 -18.33 7.41 5.12
CA TYR A 153 -17.19 7.02 4.31
C TYR A 153 -17.60 6.35 2.99
N ALA A 154 -18.60 5.47 3.03
CA ALA A 154 -19.13 4.82 1.85
C ALA A 154 -19.82 5.82 0.89
N ASP A 155 -20.52 6.82 1.44
CA ASP A 155 -21.11 7.91 0.66
C ASP A 155 -20.05 8.78 -0.02
N LEU A 156 -19.02 9.19 0.73
CA LEU A 156 -17.89 9.98 0.20
C LEU A 156 -17.16 9.23 -0.92
N ARG A 157 -16.96 7.92 -0.76
CA ARG A 157 -16.38 7.09 -1.80
C ARG A 157 -17.20 7.12 -3.09
N ARG A 158 -18.52 6.90 -2.99
CA ARG A 158 -19.42 6.94 -4.15
C ARG A 158 -19.42 8.30 -4.85
N ALA A 159 -19.42 9.38 -4.07
CA ALA A 159 -19.35 10.74 -4.60
C ALA A 159 -18.02 11.00 -5.33
N TRP A 160 -16.90 10.60 -4.72
CA TRP A 160 -15.58 10.72 -5.32
C TRP A 160 -15.44 9.89 -6.60
N GLU A 161 -15.93 8.64 -6.63
CA GLU A 161 -15.88 7.79 -7.84
C GLU A 161 -16.65 8.42 -9.02
N ARG A 162 -17.78 9.06 -8.75
CA ARG A 162 -18.54 9.80 -9.77
C ARG A 162 -17.77 11.02 -10.28
N GLU A 163 -17.24 11.83 -9.37
CA GLU A 163 -16.45 13.03 -9.73
C GLU A 163 -15.17 12.66 -10.49
N LYS A 164 -14.47 11.60 -10.04
CA LYS A 164 -13.28 11.04 -10.68
C LYS A 164 -13.57 10.66 -12.13
N LYS A 165 -14.70 9.98 -12.39
CA LYS A 165 -15.11 9.59 -13.75
C LYS A 165 -15.37 10.80 -14.64
N GLU A 166 -15.98 11.86 -14.12
CA GLU A 166 -16.19 13.11 -14.85
C GLU A 166 -14.87 13.84 -15.13
N TRP A 167 -13.97 13.86 -14.15
CA TRP A 167 -12.64 14.46 -14.30
C TRP A 167 -11.75 13.73 -15.31
N ASP A 168 -11.78 12.38 -15.31
CA ASP A 168 -11.06 11.58 -16.31
C ASP A 168 -11.64 11.80 -17.72
N LYS A 169 -12.98 11.92 -17.86
CA LYS A 169 -13.63 12.27 -19.14
C LYS A 169 -13.26 13.67 -19.63
N ALA A 170 -13.03 14.60 -18.72
CA ALA A 170 -12.63 15.98 -19.03
C ALA A 170 -11.15 16.11 -19.38
N GLY A 171 -10.40 15.01 -19.49
CA GLY A 171 -8.96 15.04 -19.83
C GLY A 171 -8.05 15.43 -18.68
N ARG A 172 -8.45 15.14 -17.43
CA ARG A 172 -7.62 15.35 -16.22
C ARG A 172 -7.11 16.80 -16.04
N PRO A 173 -8.00 17.80 -16.05
CA PRO A 173 -7.60 19.20 -15.93
C PRO A 173 -6.79 19.47 -14.65
N GLY A 174 -5.68 20.18 -14.79
CA GLY A 174 -4.80 20.61 -13.69
C GLY A 174 -3.70 19.62 -13.30
N VAL A 175 -3.50 18.54 -14.07
CA VAL A 175 -2.28 17.72 -14.01
C VAL A 175 -1.37 18.21 -15.12
N GLU A 176 -0.16 18.69 -14.78
CA GLU A 176 0.86 18.93 -15.79
C GLU A 176 1.22 17.56 -16.40
N GLU A 177 1.03 17.41 -17.71
CA GLU A 177 1.49 16.23 -18.43
C GLU A 177 3.03 16.22 -18.37
N GLU A 178 3.62 15.46 -17.44
CA GLU A 178 4.91 14.88 -17.73
C GLU A 178 4.68 13.97 -18.94
N GLU A 179 5.14 14.40 -20.11
CA GLU A 179 5.13 13.59 -21.33
C GLU A 179 5.65 12.20 -20.98
N GLU A 180 4.73 11.24 -20.99
CA GLU A 180 5.03 9.82 -20.97
C GLU A 180 5.86 9.58 -22.22
N LEU A 181 7.19 9.50 -22.07
CA LEU A 181 8.10 9.01 -23.11
C LEU A 181 7.57 7.63 -23.54
N LYS A 182 6.77 7.64 -24.62
CA LYS A 182 6.41 6.44 -25.36
C LYS A 182 7.70 5.93 -25.96
N GLU A 183 8.33 4.98 -25.26
CA GLU A 183 9.30 4.11 -25.90
C GLU A 183 8.59 3.45 -27.10
N PRO A 184 9.09 3.62 -28.35
CA PRO A 184 8.50 2.93 -29.48
C PRO A 184 8.65 1.43 -29.24
N LYS A 185 7.51 0.76 -29.17
CA LYS A 185 7.41 -0.70 -29.21
C LYS A 185 8.09 -1.16 -30.49
N ALA A 186 9.34 -1.62 -30.38
CA ALA A 186 10.05 -2.26 -31.47
C ALA A 186 9.24 -3.49 -31.89
N GLU A 187 8.59 -3.39 -33.05
CA GLU A 187 8.09 -4.52 -33.80
C GLU A 187 9.32 -5.34 -34.23
N ALA A 188 9.69 -6.31 -33.39
CA ALA A 188 10.62 -7.35 -33.74
C ALA A 188 9.80 -8.57 -34.17
N GLU A 189 9.33 -8.56 -35.41
CA GLU A 189 8.92 -9.76 -36.14
C GLU A 189 9.54 -9.72 -37.55
N ASP A 190 10.12 -10.87 -37.92
CA ASP A 190 10.56 -11.29 -39.25
C ASP A 190 11.65 -10.49 -39.96
N GLN A 191 12.91 -10.91 -39.73
CA GLN A 191 13.94 -11.05 -40.78
C GLN A 191 15.20 -11.76 -40.25
N GLU A 192 15.07 -12.99 -39.75
CA GLU A 192 16.21 -13.94 -39.66
C GLU A 192 15.96 -15.15 -40.55
N ASP A 193 15.75 -14.88 -41.85
CA ASP A 193 15.92 -15.86 -42.91
C ASP A 193 16.23 -15.08 -44.18
N ARG A 194 17.53 -14.93 -44.49
CA ARG A 194 18.15 -14.51 -45.79
C ARG A 194 19.41 -13.65 -45.63
N VAL A 195 20.42 -14.07 -44.87
CA VAL A 195 21.83 -13.75 -45.24
C VAL A 195 22.77 -14.89 -44.81
N ALA A 196 22.36 -16.14 -45.03
CA ALA A 196 23.24 -17.31 -44.95
C ALA A 196 23.68 -17.74 -46.37
N GLU A 197 23.99 -16.78 -47.24
CA GLU A 197 24.59 -17.08 -48.55
C GLU A 197 25.29 -15.83 -49.09
N GLN A 198 26.49 -15.53 -48.59
CA GLN A 198 27.58 -15.00 -49.42
C GLN A 198 28.86 -14.80 -48.61
N ARG A 199 29.97 -15.28 -49.21
CA ARG A 199 31.38 -15.02 -48.90
C ARG A 199 32.07 -16.01 -47.95
N LYS A 200 32.17 -17.24 -48.44
CA LYS A 200 33.46 -17.94 -48.51
C LYS A 200 34.47 -17.11 -49.32
N GLY A 201 35.71 -16.98 -48.86
CA GLY A 201 36.88 -16.74 -49.73
C GLY A 201 38.08 -16.01 -49.11
N GLY A 202 39.21 -16.71 -49.02
CA GLY A 202 40.60 -16.17 -48.92
C GLY A 202 41.10 -15.94 -47.48
N LYS A 203 41.96 -16.74 -46.84
CA LYS A 203 43.23 -17.41 -47.16
C LYS A 203 44.48 -16.49 -47.06
N ASP A 204 45.36 -16.88 -46.13
CA ASP A 204 46.81 -16.65 -45.95
C ASP A 204 47.37 -15.23 -45.76
N GLY A 205 48.20 -15.06 -44.71
CA GLY A 205 49.12 -13.92 -44.58
C GLY A 205 49.61 -13.63 -43.16
N ALA A 206 50.62 -14.36 -42.69
CA ALA A 206 51.38 -14.04 -41.49
C ALA A 206 52.34 -12.88 -41.75
N VAL A 207 52.44 -11.92 -40.82
CA VAL A 207 53.64 -11.10 -40.61
C VAL A 207 53.74 -10.75 -39.12
N GLU A 208 54.79 -11.25 -38.48
CA GLU A 208 55.28 -10.82 -37.16
C GLU A 208 56.07 -9.51 -37.30
N VAL A 209 55.96 -8.64 -36.30
CA VAL A 209 57.06 -7.73 -35.93
C VAL A 209 57.04 -7.50 -34.42
N GLU A 210 58.12 -7.95 -33.79
CA GLU A 210 58.44 -7.79 -32.37
C GLU A 210 58.93 -6.36 -32.06
N ALA A 211 58.61 -5.87 -30.86
CA ALA A 211 59.47 -4.94 -30.14
C ALA A 211 59.29 -5.17 -28.62
N ASP A 212 60.43 -5.35 -27.97
CA ASP A 212 60.65 -5.84 -26.61
C ASP A 212 60.62 -4.72 -25.53
N VAL A 213 60.57 -5.16 -24.27
CA VAL A 213 61.13 -4.53 -23.05
C VAL A 213 60.20 -3.87 -22.01
N THR A 214 60.28 -4.50 -20.83
CA THR A 214 60.24 -4.00 -19.43
C THR A 214 58.93 -3.94 -18.65
N THR A 215 58.75 -5.03 -17.90
CA THR A 215 58.47 -5.16 -16.46
C THR A 215 58.02 -3.92 -15.67
N GLY A 216 56.85 -4.05 -15.05
CA GLY A 216 56.41 -3.19 -13.94
C GLY A 216 55.14 -3.74 -13.29
N SER A 217 55.30 -4.31 -12.10
CA SER A 217 54.24 -4.81 -11.19
C SER A 217 53.00 -3.92 -11.14
N GLY A 218 51.81 -4.52 -11.26
CA GLY A 218 50.54 -3.81 -11.11
C GLY A 218 49.32 -4.68 -11.39
N GLN A 219 48.96 -5.57 -10.47
CA GLN A 219 47.64 -6.21 -10.48
C GLN A 219 46.56 -5.15 -10.21
N THR A 220 45.86 -4.70 -11.25
CA THR A 220 44.58 -4.00 -11.13
C THR A 220 43.46 -4.95 -11.53
N GLN A 221 42.76 -5.52 -10.56
CA GLN A 221 41.51 -6.25 -10.80
C GLN A 221 40.37 -5.26 -11.03
N ARG A 222 39.73 -5.40 -12.19
CA ARG A 222 38.58 -4.61 -12.65
C ARG A 222 37.30 -5.22 -12.08
N VAL A 223 36.74 -4.61 -11.06
CA VAL A 223 35.44 -4.99 -10.47
C VAL A 223 34.34 -4.60 -11.47
N ARG A 224 33.67 -5.59 -12.06
CA ARG A 224 32.45 -5.36 -12.85
C ARG A 224 31.26 -5.37 -11.90
N SER A 225 30.78 -4.19 -11.55
CA SER A 225 29.52 -3.95 -10.85
C SER A 225 28.35 -4.37 -11.75
N SER A 226 27.77 -5.53 -11.46
CA SER A 226 26.49 -5.97 -12.03
C SER A 226 25.37 -5.28 -11.25
N THR A 227 24.81 -4.22 -11.82
CA THR A 227 23.54 -3.65 -11.35
C THR A 227 22.41 -4.59 -11.75
N ARG A 228 22.01 -5.47 -10.82
CA ARG A 228 20.78 -6.25 -10.96
C ARG A 228 19.57 -5.39 -10.59
N ARG A 229 18.69 -5.28 -11.59
CA ARG A 229 17.34 -4.71 -11.58
C ARG A 229 16.57 -5.10 -10.30
N VAL A 230 16.15 -4.10 -9.54
CA VAL A 230 15.22 -4.24 -8.41
C VAL A 230 13.89 -4.78 -8.95
N LYS A 231 13.46 -5.93 -8.42
CA LYS A 231 12.13 -6.49 -8.69
C LYS A 231 11.21 -6.04 -7.56
N GLU A 232 10.16 -5.31 -7.93
CA GLU A 232 9.15 -4.76 -7.03
C GLU A 232 8.51 -5.85 -6.16
N GLU A 233 8.27 -5.47 -4.91
CA GLU A 233 7.81 -6.32 -3.81
C GLU A 233 6.31 -6.65 -3.96
N HIS A 234 6.02 -7.95 -3.89
CA HIS A 234 4.68 -8.51 -3.86
C HIS A 234 4.30 -8.80 -2.40
N ASP A 235 3.42 -7.98 -1.84
CA ASP A 235 2.77 -8.27 -0.56
C ASP A 235 1.57 -9.20 -0.82
N ASP A 236 1.83 -10.51 -0.82
CA ASP A 236 0.78 -11.51 -0.62
C ASP A 236 0.22 -11.35 0.80
N GLU A 237 -1.03 -10.91 0.88
CA GLU A 237 -1.80 -10.84 2.12
C GLU A 237 -2.01 -12.27 2.66
N ASP A 238 -1.48 -12.57 3.86
CA ASP A 238 -1.92 -13.74 4.64
C ASP A 238 -3.37 -13.46 5.10
N GLU A 239 -4.35 -14.10 4.47
CA GLU A 239 -5.75 -14.11 4.90
C GLU A 239 -5.84 -14.51 6.39
N PRO A 240 -6.70 -13.85 7.19
CA PRO A 240 -6.97 -14.31 8.55
C PRO A 240 -7.71 -15.65 8.50
N ALA A 241 -7.21 -16.63 9.26
CA ALA A 241 -7.80 -17.95 9.38
C ALA A 241 -9.32 -17.88 9.66
N GLU A 242 -10.12 -18.52 8.80
CA GLU A 242 -11.53 -18.79 9.03
C GLU A 242 -11.70 -19.53 10.37
N VAL A 243 -12.46 -18.93 11.28
CA VAL A 243 -13.02 -19.61 12.43
C VAL A 243 -14.08 -20.60 11.93
N GLU A 244 -13.81 -21.89 12.13
CA GLU A 244 -14.64 -23.01 11.71
C GLU A 244 -16.07 -22.89 12.29
N GLU A 245 -17.03 -22.50 11.44
CA GLU A 245 -18.46 -22.41 11.81
C GLU A 245 -19.09 -23.81 11.80
N ALA A 246 -19.60 -24.24 12.95
CA ALA A 246 -20.24 -25.53 13.16
C ALA A 246 -21.38 -25.83 12.16
N GLN A 247 -21.29 -26.98 11.49
CA GLN A 247 -22.27 -27.48 10.53
C GLN A 247 -23.69 -27.59 11.14
N LYS A 248 -24.62 -26.76 10.66
CA LYS A 248 -26.06 -26.97 10.88
C LYS A 248 -26.60 -28.09 9.97
N PRO A 249 -27.48 -28.98 10.48
CA PRO A 249 -27.99 -30.11 9.70
C PRO A 249 -28.97 -29.68 8.59
N LYS A 250 -28.81 -30.32 7.42
CA LYS A 250 -29.60 -30.11 6.20
C LYS A 250 -31.08 -30.46 6.42
N ARG A 251 -31.99 -29.49 6.27
CA ARG A 251 -33.44 -29.71 6.24
C ARG A 251 -33.82 -30.40 4.92
N LYS A 252 -34.37 -31.61 4.99
CA LYS A 252 -34.95 -32.33 3.84
C LYS A 252 -36.15 -31.54 3.30
N ARG A 253 -36.09 -31.13 2.02
CA ARG A 253 -37.25 -30.55 1.31
C ARG A 253 -38.23 -31.69 1.00
N ARG A 254 -39.42 -31.66 1.61
CA ARG A 254 -40.56 -32.51 1.21
C ARG A 254 -41.06 -32.03 -0.14
N LYS A 255 -41.15 -32.94 -1.11
CA LYS A 255 -41.76 -32.72 -2.41
C LYS A 255 -43.28 -32.72 -2.18
N VAL A 256 -43.95 -31.62 -2.51
CA VAL A 256 -45.41 -31.52 -2.52
C VAL A 256 -45.84 -31.84 -3.95
N ASP A 257 -46.36 -33.05 -4.17
CA ASP A 257 -47.03 -33.39 -5.43
C ASP A 257 -48.46 -32.85 -5.37
N SER A 258 -48.70 -31.75 -6.08
CA SER A 258 -50.03 -31.24 -6.38
C SER A 258 -50.59 -32.01 -7.57
N LYS A 259 -51.39 -33.06 -7.29
CA LYS A 259 -52.24 -33.72 -8.28
C LYS A 259 -53.64 -33.14 -8.19
N VAL A 260 -53.98 -32.29 -9.17
CA VAL A 260 -55.32 -31.84 -9.49
C VAL A 260 -56.15 -33.07 -9.87
N LYS A 261 -57.25 -33.32 -9.16
CA LYS A 261 -58.34 -34.17 -9.60
C LYS A 261 -59.42 -33.25 -10.17
N GLU A 262 -59.66 -33.40 -11.46
CA GLU A 262 -60.83 -32.91 -12.17
C GLU A 262 -61.75 -34.14 -12.30
N GLU A 263 -62.93 -34.09 -11.70
CA GLU A 263 -63.99 -35.09 -11.85
C GLU A 263 -65.19 -34.36 -12.49
N ASP A 264 -65.43 -34.68 -13.75
CA ASP A 264 -66.74 -34.71 -14.43
C ASP A 264 -66.70 -35.90 -15.41
#